data_AF-R9N4M8-F1
#
_entry.id   AF-R9N4M8-F1
#
_cell.length_a   1.000
_cell.length_b   1.000
_cell.length_c   1.000
_cell.angle_alpha   90.00
_cell.angle_beta   90.00
_cell.angle_gamma   90.00
#
_symmetry.space_group_name_H-M   'P 1'
#
loop_
_entity.id
_entity.type
_entity.pdbx_description
1 polymer ?
#
loop_
_entity_poly.entity_id
_entity_poly.type
_entity_poly.pdbx_seq_one_letter_code
_entity_poly.pdbx_strand_id
1 'polypeptide(L)'
;MNKKEILDCLSEKKRLTAPVATAENNVRAAESNYEKARKKWKWGIVISIVFLILYILFFLSGDRGLFSFDEHHVLQAGGLGGIILFGGILFLLLYVKSLLYTNPAEKKLVEAQNILRQEKSKPDYINGSKNFPAKFYNYSDLFRLWNIINEGRAESLKEAYNLLETQQFQQDQMAIQEDIRRLQQETATTSKINAAASVVTAYNTAKTARRLR
;
A
#
# COMPACT_ATOMS: atom_id res chain seq x y z
N MET A 1 30.17 28.80 -16.51
CA MET A 1 28.75 28.66 -16.88
C MET A 1 27.99 29.80 -16.24
N ASN A 2 27.37 30.65 -17.04
CA ASN A 2 26.60 31.80 -16.58
C ASN A 2 25.24 31.35 -16.00
N LYS A 3 24.62 32.12 -15.10
CA LYS A 3 23.32 31.80 -14.48
C LYS A 3 22.26 31.42 -15.52
N LYS A 4 22.20 32.15 -16.64
CA LYS A 4 21.28 31.85 -17.75
C LYS A 4 21.53 30.46 -18.36
N GLU A 5 22.79 30.13 -18.64
CA GLU A 5 23.18 28.82 -19.17
C GLU A 5 22.82 27.68 -18.21
N ILE A 6 22.95 27.90 -16.89
CA ILE A 6 22.55 26.93 -15.86
C ILE A 6 21.03 26.72 -15.88
N LEU A 7 20.25 27.80 -15.91
CA LEU A 7 18.78 27.72 -15.95
C LEU A 7 18.27 27.08 -17.23
N ASP A 8 18.88 27.38 -18.38
CA ASP A 8 18.53 26.77 -19.66
C ASP A 8 18.84 25.28 -19.66
N CYS A 9 20.02 24.88 -19.17
CA CYS A 9 20.40 23.48 -19.01
C CYS A 9 19.44 22.71 -18.10
N LEU A 10 19.06 23.28 -16.95
CA LEU A 10 18.09 22.67 -16.03
C LEU A 10 16.68 22.60 -16.62
N SER A 11 16.27 23.62 -17.38
CA SER A 11 14.99 23.65 -18.08
C SER A 11 14.90 22.57 -19.15
N GLU A 12 15.96 22.39 -19.93
CA GLU A 12 16.07 21.31 -20.92
C GLU A 12 15.98 19.94 -20.25
N LYS A 13 16.76 19.69 -19.18
CA LYS A 13 16.71 18.42 -18.45
C LYS A 13 15.35 18.17 -17.81
N LYS A 14 14.68 19.22 -17.32
CA LYS A 14 13.30 19.13 -16.79
C LYS A 14 12.33 18.71 -17.90
N ARG A 15 12.46 19.26 -19.12
CA ARG A 15 11.66 18.84 -20.28
C ARG A 15 11.88 17.37 -20.64
N LEU A 16 13.13 16.90 -20.59
CA LEU A 16 13.49 15.50 -20.86
C LEU A 16 12.98 14.52 -19.80
N THR A 17 12.89 14.94 -18.54
CA THR A 17 12.44 14.11 -17.41
C THR A 17 10.93 14.20 -17.14
N ALA A 18 10.24 15.20 -17.68
CA ALA A 18 8.79 15.39 -17.54
C ALA A 18 7.93 14.18 -17.96
N PRO A 19 8.15 13.54 -19.13
CA PRO A 19 7.35 12.38 -19.52
C PRO A 19 7.61 11.17 -18.62
N VAL A 20 8.87 10.98 -18.17
CA VAL A 20 9.23 9.94 -17.20
C VAL A 20 8.54 10.17 -15.86
N ALA A 21 8.55 11.41 -15.35
CA ALA A 21 7.87 11.74 -14.09
C ALA A 21 6.35 11.55 -14.17
N THR A 22 5.75 11.88 -15.33
CA THR A 22 4.33 11.61 -15.58
C THR A 22 4.04 10.10 -15.56
N ALA A 23 4.89 9.29 -16.21
CA ALA A 23 4.78 7.84 -16.20
C ALA A 23 4.98 7.25 -14.79
N GLU A 24 5.93 7.77 -14.00
CA GLU A 24 6.14 7.35 -12.60
C GLU A 24 4.92 7.65 -11.72
N ASN A 25 4.30 8.82 -11.89
CA ASN A 25 3.07 9.16 -11.19
C ASN A 25 1.91 8.24 -11.60
N ASN A 26 1.79 7.90 -12.88
CA ASN A 26 0.80 6.96 -13.37
C ASN A 26 1.01 5.55 -12.80
N VAL A 27 2.26 5.10 -12.69
CA VAL A 27 2.60 3.83 -12.02
C VAL A 27 2.17 3.86 -10.57
N ARG A 28 2.55 4.90 -9.80
CA ARG A 28 2.17 5.03 -8.38
C ARG A 28 0.65 5.05 -8.19
N ALA A 29 -0.08 5.74 -9.05
CA ALA A 29 -1.54 5.78 -9.03
C ALA A 29 -2.14 4.40 -9.34
N ALA A 30 -1.61 3.70 -10.35
CA ALA A 30 -2.04 2.35 -10.70
C ALA A 30 -1.75 1.34 -9.59
N GLU A 31 -0.59 1.45 -8.92
CA GLU A 31 -0.17 0.62 -7.79
C GLU A 31 -1.12 0.79 -6.60
N SER A 32 -1.42 2.05 -6.25
CA SER A 32 -2.39 2.36 -5.20
C SER A 32 -3.77 1.79 -5.51
N ASN A 33 -4.22 1.89 -6.77
CA ASN A 33 -5.49 1.33 -7.21
C ASN A 33 -5.50 -0.20 -7.18
N TYR A 34 -4.41 -0.84 -7.57
CA TYR A 34 -4.25 -2.30 -7.48
C TYR A 34 -4.28 -2.78 -6.02
N GLU A 35 -3.56 -2.10 -5.11
CA GLU A 35 -3.60 -2.40 -3.68
C GLU A 35 -5.00 -2.22 -3.08
N LYS A 36 -5.72 -1.17 -3.48
CA LYS A 36 -7.13 -0.98 -3.08
C LYS A 36 -8.02 -2.10 -3.62
N ALA A 37 -7.86 -2.50 -4.89
CA ALA A 37 -8.61 -3.59 -5.50
C ALA A 37 -8.33 -4.94 -4.80
N ARG A 38 -7.08 -5.19 -4.42
CA ARG A 38 -6.67 -6.39 -3.68
C ARG A 38 -7.26 -6.43 -2.27
N LYS A 39 -7.29 -5.28 -1.57
CA LYS A 39 -7.89 -5.15 -0.23
C LYS A 39 -9.42 -5.14 -0.26
N LYS A 40 -10.04 -4.88 -1.41
CA LYS A 40 -11.50 -4.90 -1.56
C LYS A 40 -12.06 -6.27 -1.18
N TRP A 41 -13.10 -6.24 -0.35
CA TRP A 41 -13.81 -7.42 0.17
C TRP A 41 -12.94 -8.39 0.99
N LYS A 42 -11.75 -7.98 1.46
CA LYS A 42 -10.87 -8.83 2.27
C LYS A 42 -11.61 -9.42 3.48
N TRP A 43 -12.34 -8.58 4.22
CA TRP A 43 -13.10 -9.03 5.39
C TRP A 43 -14.27 -9.95 5.03
N GLY A 44 -15.01 -9.65 3.96
CA GLY A 44 -16.08 -10.53 3.49
C GLY A 44 -15.58 -11.93 3.12
N ILE A 45 -14.46 -12.01 2.40
CA ILE A 45 -13.82 -13.28 2.04
C ILE A 45 -13.32 -14.02 3.29
N VAL A 46 -12.67 -13.33 4.23
CA VAL A 46 -12.20 -13.94 5.49
C VAL A 46 -13.37 -14.52 6.29
N ILE A 47 -14.47 -13.77 6.41
CA ILE A 47 -15.68 -14.22 7.10
C ILE A 47 -16.26 -15.46 6.41
N SER A 48 -16.38 -15.45 5.07
CA SER A 48 -16.86 -16.62 4.30
C SER A 48 -15.98 -17.85 4.48
N ILE A 49 -14.65 -17.69 4.56
CA ILE A 49 -13.71 -18.79 4.83
C ILE A 49 -13.94 -19.35 6.24
N VAL A 50 -14.09 -18.48 7.25
CA VAL A 50 -14.35 -18.92 8.63
C VAL A 50 -15.66 -19.71 8.71
N PHE A 51 -16.73 -19.23 8.07
CA PHE A 51 -18.00 -19.96 8.01
C PHE A 51 -17.87 -21.32 7.29
N LEU A 52 -17.12 -21.38 6.20
CA LEU A 52 -16.86 -22.65 5.49
C LEU A 52 -16.12 -23.65 6.40
N ILE A 53 -15.11 -23.20 7.15
CA ILE A 53 -14.36 -24.05 8.09
C ILE A 53 -15.26 -24.55 9.22
N LEU A 54 -16.06 -23.66 9.82
CA LEU A 54 -17.03 -24.04 10.87
C LEU A 54 -18.04 -25.07 10.34
N TYR A 55 -18.51 -24.90 9.11
CA TYR A 55 -19.42 -25.85 8.47
C TYR A 55 -18.75 -27.22 8.23
N ILE A 56 -17.49 -27.24 7.78
CA ILE A 56 -16.72 -28.48 7.60
C ILE A 56 -16.50 -29.19 8.95
N LEU A 57 -16.19 -28.44 10.02
CA LEU A 57 -16.03 -29.02 11.37
C LEU A 57 -17.34 -29.62 11.91
N PHE A 58 -18.47 -28.93 11.67
CA PHE A 58 -19.79 -29.44 12.01
C PHE A 58 -20.12 -30.71 11.22
N PHE A 59 -19.82 -30.72 9.91
CA PHE A 59 -19.97 -31.88 9.04
C PHE A 59 -19.15 -33.11 9.50
N LEU A 60 -17.90 -32.91 9.98
CA LEU A 60 -17.07 -34.02 10.49
C LEU A 60 -17.72 -34.76 11.67
N SER A 61 -18.61 -34.10 12.42
CA SER A 61 -19.30 -34.64 13.60
C SER A 61 -20.71 -35.16 13.31
N GLY A 62 -21.20 -35.03 12.08
CA GLY A 62 -22.59 -35.31 11.68
C GLY A 62 -22.76 -36.25 10.49
N ASP A 63 -23.96 -36.26 9.91
CA ASP A 63 -24.34 -37.15 8.80
C ASP A 63 -23.62 -36.78 7.48
N ARG A 64 -23.19 -37.81 6.73
CA ARG A 64 -22.28 -37.69 5.57
C ARG A 64 -22.99 -37.66 4.21
N GLY A 65 -24.31 -37.63 4.20
CA GLY A 65 -25.12 -37.57 2.98
C GLY A 65 -24.85 -36.31 2.13
N LEU A 66 -25.20 -36.38 0.84
CA LEU A 66 -25.18 -35.23 -0.09
C LEU A 66 -26.35 -34.25 0.14
N PHE A 67 -27.45 -34.76 0.69
CA PHE A 67 -28.65 -34.03 1.06
C PHE A 67 -29.15 -34.61 2.37
N SER A 68 -29.53 -33.74 3.31
CA SER A 68 -30.21 -34.15 4.54
C SER A 68 -31.69 -33.85 4.36
N PHE A 69 -32.53 -34.84 4.62
CA PHE A 69 -33.96 -34.62 4.73
C PHE A 69 -34.27 -34.24 6.18
N ASP A 70 -34.91 -33.09 6.38
CA ASP A 70 -35.44 -32.70 7.67
C ASP A 70 -36.64 -33.62 8.06
N GLU A 71 -37.06 -33.64 9.33
CA GLU A 71 -38.23 -34.43 9.80
C GLU A 71 -39.50 -34.14 8.98
N HIS A 72 -39.57 -32.96 8.36
CA HIS A 72 -40.64 -32.51 7.47
C HIS A 72 -40.45 -32.85 5.98
N HIS A 73 -39.52 -33.74 5.62
CA HIS A 73 -39.21 -34.14 4.24
C HIS A 73 -38.74 -32.97 3.34
N VAL A 74 -38.23 -31.89 3.93
CA VAL A 74 -37.66 -30.77 3.18
C VAL A 74 -36.22 -31.10 2.82
N LEU A 75 -35.91 -30.98 1.53
CA LEU A 75 -34.59 -31.26 0.98
C LEU A 75 -33.67 -30.10 1.36
N GLN A 76 -32.86 -30.30 2.40
CA GLN A 76 -31.87 -29.33 2.85
C GLN A 76 -30.50 -29.74 2.33
N ALA A 77 -29.65 -28.76 2.02
CA ALA A 77 -28.26 -29.00 1.64
C ALA A 77 -27.48 -29.53 2.86
N GLY A 78 -27.62 -30.84 3.11
CA GLY A 78 -26.94 -31.57 4.15
C GLY A 78 -25.58 -32.06 3.66
N GLY A 79 -24.61 -32.05 4.57
CA GLY A 79 -23.30 -32.62 4.35
C GLY A 79 -22.53 -32.10 3.15
N LEU A 80 -22.21 -32.98 2.20
CA LEU A 80 -21.41 -32.64 1.00
C LEU A 80 -22.07 -31.56 0.13
N GLY A 81 -23.40 -31.49 0.10
CA GLY A 81 -24.14 -30.47 -0.65
C GLY A 81 -23.91 -29.05 -0.13
N GLY A 82 -23.80 -28.87 1.19
CA GLY A 82 -23.49 -27.57 1.77
C GLY A 82 -22.05 -27.14 1.54
N ILE A 83 -21.08 -28.08 1.55
CA ILE A 83 -19.68 -27.78 1.20
C ILE A 83 -19.59 -27.25 -0.24
N ILE A 84 -20.29 -27.89 -1.18
CA ILE A 84 -20.33 -27.46 -2.59
C ILE A 84 -20.99 -26.08 -2.70
N LEU A 85 -22.08 -25.82 -1.96
CA LEU A 85 -22.79 -24.55 -2.00
C LEU A 85 -21.93 -23.40 -1.43
N PHE A 86 -21.40 -23.55 -0.21
CA PHE A 86 -20.57 -22.52 0.42
C PHE A 86 -19.22 -22.35 -0.30
N GLY A 87 -18.62 -23.45 -0.76
CA GLY A 87 -17.41 -23.43 -1.58
C GLY A 87 -17.64 -22.76 -2.93
N GLY A 88 -18.77 -23.03 -3.58
CA GLY A 88 -19.18 -22.42 -4.84
C GLY A 88 -19.42 -20.91 -4.70
N ILE A 89 -20.07 -20.47 -3.62
CA ILE A 89 -20.26 -19.04 -3.31
C ILE A 89 -18.90 -18.35 -3.09
N LEU A 90 -18.01 -18.97 -2.31
CA LEU A 90 -16.67 -18.43 -2.07
C LEU A 90 -15.87 -18.33 -3.38
N PHE A 91 -15.91 -19.38 -4.21
CA PHE A 91 -15.26 -19.40 -5.52
C PHE A 91 -15.82 -18.30 -6.43
N LEU A 92 -17.14 -18.15 -6.50
CA LEU A 92 -17.80 -17.10 -7.28
C LEU A 92 -17.37 -15.71 -6.81
N LEU A 93 -17.33 -15.47 -5.50
CA LEU A 93 -16.87 -14.19 -4.93
C LEU A 93 -15.41 -13.88 -5.29
N LEU A 94 -14.53 -14.88 -5.21
CA LEU A 94 -13.13 -14.74 -5.62
C LEU A 94 -12.99 -14.51 -7.12
N TYR A 95 -13.79 -15.20 -7.93
CA TYR A 95 -13.81 -15.07 -9.40
C TYR A 95 -14.29 -13.69 -9.83
N VAL A 96 -15.43 -13.22 -9.31
CA VAL A 96 -15.97 -11.88 -9.54
C VAL A 96 -14.98 -10.81 -9.09
N LYS A 97 -14.37 -10.99 -7.91
CA LYS A 97 -13.32 -10.08 -7.43
C LYS A 97 -12.15 -10.01 -8.40
N SER A 98 -11.70 -11.17 -8.86
CA SER A 98 -10.57 -11.29 -9.77
C SER A 98 -10.86 -10.58 -11.10
N LEU A 99 -11.99 -10.90 -11.71
CA LEU A 99 -12.34 -10.47 -13.05
C LEU A 99 -12.70 -8.98 -13.13
N LEU A 100 -13.43 -8.45 -12.15
CA LEU A 100 -13.90 -7.06 -12.16
C LEU A 100 -12.95 -6.06 -11.51
N TYR A 101 -12.10 -6.48 -10.56
CA TYR A 101 -11.30 -5.55 -9.77
C TYR A 101 -9.80 -5.78 -9.91
N THR A 102 -9.29 -6.98 -9.66
CA THR A 102 -7.82 -7.18 -9.65
C THR A 102 -7.24 -7.24 -11.05
N ASN A 103 -7.83 -8.01 -11.96
CA ASN A 103 -7.35 -8.16 -13.34
C ASN A 103 -7.27 -6.82 -14.10
N PRO A 104 -8.31 -5.96 -14.11
CA PRO A 104 -8.21 -4.67 -14.80
C PRO A 104 -7.23 -3.73 -14.11
N ALA A 105 -7.10 -3.77 -12.78
CA ALA A 105 -6.12 -2.95 -12.06
C ALA A 105 -4.68 -3.41 -12.31
N GLU A 106 -4.45 -4.71 -12.38
CA GLU A 106 -3.16 -5.31 -12.72
C GLU A 106 -2.76 -4.98 -14.16
N LYS A 107 -3.68 -5.13 -15.12
CA LYS A 107 -3.42 -4.72 -16.52
C LYS A 107 -3.00 -3.26 -16.61
N LYS A 108 -3.71 -2.36 -15.92
CA LYS A 108 -3.36 -0.93 -15.88
C LYS A 108 -1.99 -0.68 -15.23
N LEU A 109 -1.63 -1.45 -14.20
CA LEU A 109 -0.33 -1.36 -13.56
C LEU A 109 0.79 -1.80 -14.52
N VAL A 110 0.61 -2.94 -15.19
CA VAL A 110 1.57 -3.47 -16.18
C VAL A 110 1.72 -2.49 -17.35
N GLU A 111 0.62 -1.95 -17.85
CA GLU A 111 0.61 -0.94 -18.90
C GLU A 111 1.39 0.32 -18.49
N ALA A 112 1.11 0.86 -17.30
CA ALA A 112 1.83 2.03 -16.77
C ALA A 112 3.33 1.74 -16.58
N GLN A 113 3.69 0.54 -16.10
CA GLN A 113 5.08 0.12 -15.96
C GLN A 113 5.78 -0.02 -17.32
N ASN A 114 5.09 -0.53 -18.33
CA ASN A 114 5.62 -0.63 -19.69
C ASN A 114 5.84 0.75 -20.30
N ILE A 115 4.89 1.68 -20.14
CA ILE A 115 5.05 3.08 -20.55
C ILE A 115 6.27 3.70 -19.84
N LEU A 116 6.42 3.50 -18.52
CA LEU A 116 7.57 4.00 -17.78
C LEU A 116 8.90 3.43 -18.31
N ARG A 117 8.95 2.12 -18.59
CA ARG A 117 10.13 1.48 -19.19
C ARG A 117 10.44 2.06 -20.57
N GLN A 118 9.42 2.26 -21.40
CA GLN A 118 9.55 2.86 -22.72
C GLN A 118 10.10 4.29 -22.63
N GLU A 119 9.54 5.12 -21.74
CA GLU A 119 9.99 6.49 -21.51
C GLU A 119 11.45 6.54 -21.01
N LYS A 120 11.83 5.66 -20.08
CA LYS A 120 13.22 5.55 -19.60
C LYS A 120 14.19 5.01 -20.66
N SER A 121 13.70 4.23 -21.62
CA SER A 121 14.50 3.74 -22.75
C SER A 121 14.68 4.75 -23.88
N LYS A 122 14.01 5.91 -23.85
CA LYS A 122 14.15 6.92 -24.89
C LYS A 122 15.60 7.43 -24.95
N PRO A 123 16.18 7.55 -26.16
CA PRO A 123 17.57 7.99 -26.31
C PRO A 123 17.78 9.39 -25.73
N ASP A 124 16.79 10.29 -25.84
CA ASP A 124 16.88 11.65 -25.30
C ASP A 124 17.02 11.66 -23.77
N TYR A 125 16.27 10.79 -23.08
CA TYR A 125 16.36 10.66 -21.63
C TYR A 125 17.73 10.11 -21.20
N ILE A 126 18.21 9.06 -21.89
CA ILE A 126 19.51 8.43 -21.63
C ILE A 126 20.67 9.39 -21.92
N ASN A 127 20.60 10.13 -23.04
CA ASN A 127 21.64 11.09 -23.39
C ASN A 127 21.64 12.29 -22.43
N GLY A 128 20.46 12.74 -22.00
CA GLY A 128 20.31 13.81 -21.02
C GLY A 128 20.93 13.49 -19.64
N SER A 129 21.02 12.20 -19.27
CA SER A 129 21.60 11.76 -18.00
C SER A 129 23.13 11.64 -18.01
N LYS A 130 23.78 11.47 -19.19
CA LYS A 130 25.23 11.18 -19.28
C LYS A 130 26.12 12.23 -18.63
N ASN A 131 25.73 13.50 -18.73
CA ASN A 131 26.52 14.64 -18.21
C ASN A 131 25.84 15.29 -16.99
N PHE A 132 25.04 14.55 -16.23
CA PHE A 132 24.35 15.06 -15.06
C PHE A 132 24.37 14.04 -13.92
N PRO A 133 24.51 14.44 -12.65
CA PRO A 133 24.51 13.49 -11.55
C PRO A 133 23.19 12.72 -11.49
N ALA A 134 23.26 11.39 -11.58
CA ALA A 134 22.08 10.52 -11.61
C ALA A 134 21.16 10.71 -10.39
N LYS A 135 21.74 11.02 -9.22
CA LYS A 135 21.01 11.31 -7.97
C LYS A 135 19.95 12.42 -8.15
N PHE A 136 20.29 13.46 -8.89
CA PHE A 136 19.41 14.62 -9.10
C PHE A 136 18.66 14.57 -10.44
N TYR A 137 18.86 13.52 -11.24
CA TYR A 137 18.24 13.39 -12.57
C TYR A 137 16.81 12.85 -12.48
N ASN A 138 15.96 13.61 -11.81
CA ASN A 138 14.52 13.40 -11.74
C ASN A 138 13.82 14.76 -11.82
N TYR A 139 12.57 14.78 -12.26
CA TYR A 139 11.85 16.03 -12.51
C TYR A 139 11.72 16.91 -11.26
N SER A 140 11.45 16.30 -10.09
CA SER A 140 11.28 17.03 -8.83
C SER A 140 12.56 17.76 -8.42
N ASP A 141 13.68 17.06 -8.43
CA ASP A 141 14.96 17.61 -8.03
C ASP A 141 15.47 18.63 -9.04
N LEU A 142 15.28 18.39 -10.35
CA LEU A 142 15.58 19.38 -11.39
C LEU A 142 14.76 20.67 -11.21
N PHE A 143 13.48 20.56 -10.83
CA PHE A 143 12.65 21.72 -10.52
C PHE A 143 13.13 22.46 -9.28
N ARG A 144 13.49 21.73 -8.21
CA ARG A 144 14.06 22.34 -6.98
C ARG A 144 15.38 23.04 -7.25
N LEU A 145 16.28 22.42 -8.02
CA LEU A 145 17.55 23.01 -8.43
C LEU A 145 17.34 24.26 -9.29
N TRP A 146 16.38 24.22 -10.22
CA TRP A 146 16.03 25.38 -11.04
C TRP A 146 15.55 26.54 -10.15
N ASN A 147 14.68 26.27 -9.17
CA ASN A 147 14.21 27.29 -8.22
C ASN A 147 15.35 27.85 -7.37
N ILE A 148 16.22 27.00 -6.81
CA ILE A 148 17.37 27.45 -5.99
C ILE A 148 18.27 28.43 -6.76
N ILE A 149 18.60 28.13 -8.02
CA ILE A 149 19.41 29.00 -8.87
C ILE A 149 18.62 30.25 -9.28
N ASN A 150 17.35 30.09 -9.67
CA ASN A 150 16.50 31.19 -10.13
C ASN A 150 16.32 32.25 -9.03
N GLU A 151 16.02 31.81 -7.81
CA GLU A 151 15.87 32.61 -6.58
C GLU A 151 17.19 33.23 -6.10
N GLY A 152 18.33 32.89 -6.73
CA GLY A 152 19.65 33.42 -6.33
C GLY A 152 20.15 32.86 -5.00
N ARG A 153 19.59 31.73 -4.55
CA ARG A 153 20.03 31.04 -3.32
C ARG A 153 21.32 30.22 -3.51
N ALA A 154 21.71 30.03 -4.77
CA ALA A 154 23.00 29.51 -5.16
C ALA A 154 23.44 30.19 -6.46
N GLU A 155 24.72 30.50 -6.56
CA GLU A 155 25.31 31.13 -7.75
C GLU A 155 25.82 30.08 -8.74
N SER A 156 26.09 28.87 -8.25
CA SER A 156 26.60 27.75 -9.04
C SER A 156 25.74 26.50 -8.89
N LEU A 157 25.76 25.64 -9.91
CA LEU A 157 25.07 24.36 -9.89
C LEU A 157 25.60 23.44 -8.77
N LYS A 158 26.89 23.52 -8.45
CA LYS A 158 27.52 22.78 -7.35
C LYS A 158 26.94 23.19 -5.99
N GLU A 159 26.80 24.49 -5.76
CA GLU A 159 26.20 25.03 -4.54
C GLU A 159 24.72 24.66 -4.45
N ALA A 160 23.98 24.70 -5.57
CA ALA A 160 22.59 24.25 -5.60
C ALA A 160 22.44 22.76 -5.25
N TYR A 161 23.34 21.89 -5.72
CA TYR A 161 23.35 20.47 -5.32
C TYR A 161 23.56 20.31 -3.81
N ASN A 162 24.57 20.97 -3.24
CA ASN A 162 24.87 20.89 -1.81
C ASN A 162 23.69 21.39 -0.97
N LEU A 163 23.06 22.49 -1.41
CA LEU A 163 21.90 23.05 -0.71
C LEU A 163 20.70 22.11 -0.78
N LEU A 164 20.42 21.52 -1.95
CA LEU A 164 19.35 20.54 -2.10
C LEU A 164 19.59 19.29 -1.25
N GLU A 165 20.82 18.79 -1.21
CA GLU A 165 21.20 17.63 -0.40
C GLU A 165 21.07 17.93 1.10
N THR A 166 21.47 19.12 1.54
CA THR A 166 21.28 19.56 2.93
C THR A 166 19.80 19.62 3.29
N GLN A 167 18.96 20.16 2.39
CA GLN A 167 17.51 20.19 2.59
C GLN A 167 16.90 18.79 2.67
N GLN A 168 17.30 17.87 1.79
CA GLN A 168 16.85 16.49 1.80
C GLN A 168 17.26 15.78 3.10
N PHE A 169 18.51 15.94 3.53
CA PHE A 169 18.99 15.36 4.77
C PHE A 169 18.23 15.88 6.00
N GLN A 170 17.94 17.18 6.05
CA GLN A 170 17.11 17.76 7.11
C GLN A 170 15.68 17.20 7.09
N GLN A 171 15.08 17.04 5.90
CA GLN A 171 13.76 16.43 5.75
C GLN A 171 13.74 14.98 6.25
N ASP A 172 14.76 14.20 5.91
CA ASP A 172 14.88 12.81 6.36
C ASP A 172 15.03 12.72 7.87
N GLN A 173 15.83 13.60 8.49
CA GLN A 173 15.94 13.65 9.95
C GLN A 173 14.61 14.00 10.64
N MET A 174 13.86 14.96 10.09
CA MET A 174 12.55 15.33 10.63
C MET A 174 11.55 14.16 10.50
N ALA A 175 11.54 13.45 9.38
CA ALA A 175 10.70 12.27 9.19
C ALA A 175 11.02 11.16 10.19
N ILE A 176 12.32 10.88 10.40
CA ILE A 176 12.77 9.89 11.40
C ILE A 176 12.33 10.30 12.81
N GLN A 177 12.45 11.59 13.16
CA GLN A 177 11.99 12.09 14.46
C GLN A 177 10.47 11.98 14.64
N GLU A 178 9.70 12.26 13.59
CA GLU A 178 8.24 12.07 13.60
C GLU A 178 7.86 10.60 13.81
N ASP A 179 8.55 9.67 13.14
CA ASP A 179 8.31 8.23 13.31
C ASP A 179 8.65 7.76 14.73
N ILE A 180 9.78 8.21 15.30
CA ILE A 180 10.12 7.94 16.70
C ILE A 180 9.02 8.48 17.64
N ARG A 181 8.52 9.69 17.39
CA ARG A 181 7.44 10.29 18.18
C ARG A 181 6.14 9.48 18.07
N ARG A 182 5.78 9.01 16.88
CA ARG A 182 4.60 8.15 16.66
C ARG A 182 4.75 6.83 17.43
N LEU A 183 5.90 6.17 17.34
CA LEU A 183 6.18 4.94 18.07
C LEU A 183 6.11 5.12 19.60
N GLN A 184 6.61 6.25 20.12
CA GLN A 184 6.47 6.57 21.54
C GLN A 184 5.01 6.80 21.95
N GLN A 185 4.23 7.50 21.12
CA GLN A 185 2.79 7.68 21.35
C GLN A 185 2.02 6.36 21.35
N GLU A 186 2.31 5.47 20.40
CA GLU A 186 1.72 4.12 20.33
C GLU A 186 2.13 3.27 21.55
N THR A 187 3.40 3.32 21.95
CA THR A 187 3.89 2.61 23.14
C THR A 187 3.22 3.13 24.41
N ALA A 188 3.11 4.45 24.56
CA ALA A 188 2.41 5.07 25.68
C ALA A 188 0.91 4.72 25.69
N THR A 189 0.25 4.69 24.53
CA THR A 189 -1.17 4.32 24.40
C THR A 189 -1.37 2.85 24.75
N THR A 190 -0.53 1.96 24.23
CA THR A 190 -0.55 0.52 24.54
C THR A 190 -0.28 0.28 26.02
N SER A 191 0.66 1.02 26.61
CA SER A 191 0.96 0.95 28.05
C SER A 191 -0.21 1.42 28.91
N LYS A 192 -0.91 2.50 28.51
CA LYS A 192 -2.15 2.95 29.17
C LYS A 192 -3.27 1.91 29.05
N ILE A 193 -3.46 1.30 27.88
CA ILE A 193 -4.44 0.24 27.67
C ILE A 193 -4.12 -0.98 28.54
N ASN A 194 -2.86 -1.42 28.57
CA ASN A 194 -2.41 -2.53 29.40
C ASN A 194 -2.59 -2.23 30.88
N ALA A 195 -2.23 -1.02 31.34
CA ALA A 195 -2.43 -0.61 32.73
C ALA A 195 -3.92 -0.62 33.11
N ALA A 196 -4.80 -0.09 32.25
CA ALA A 196 -6.25 -0.12 32.47
C ALA A 196 -6.79 -1.57 32.50
N ALA A 197 -6.35 -2.42 31.57
CA ALA A 197 -6.72 -3.84 31.54
C ALA A 197 -6.25 -4.60 32.79
N SER A 198 -5.05 -4.31 33.30
CA SER A 198 -4.53 -4.88 34.54
C SER A 198 -5.35 -4.45 35.76
N VAL A 199 -5.77 -3.18 35.85
CA VAL A 199 -6.64 -2.70 36.94
C VAL A 199 -8.01 -3.38 36.88
N VAL A 200 -8.62 -3.48 35.69
CA VAL A 200 -9.92 -4.16 35.51
C VAL A 200 -9.82 -5.64 35.88
N THR A 201 -8.75 -6.32 35.44
CA THR A 201 -8.51 -7.73 35.76
C THR A 201 -8.31 -7.92 37.26
N ALA A 202 -7.47 -7.10 37.90
CA ALA A 202 -7.24 -7.16 39.34
C ALA A 202 -8.54 -6.93 40.15
N TYR A 203 -9.37 -5.97 39.73
CA TYR A 203 -10.66 -5.71 40.34
C TYR A 203 -11.61 -6.91 40.24
N ASN A 204 -11.73 -7.51 39.05
CA ASN A 204 -12.59 -8.67 38.82
C ASN A 204 -12.12 -9.90 39.60
N THR A 205 -10.81 -10.13 39.69
CA THR A 205 -10.22 -11.20 40.51
C THR A 205 -10.53 -11.00 42.00
N ALA A 206 -10.35 -9.78 42.52
CA ALA A 206 -10.64 -9.47 43.92
C ALA A 206 -12.14 -9.62 44.27
N LYS A 207 -13.02 -9.19 43.37
CA LYS A 207 -14.48 -9.36 43.52
C LYS A 207 -14.88 -10.84 43.54
N THR A 208 -14.27 -11.66 42.69
CA THR A 208 -14.55 -13.10 42.61
C THR A 208 -14.06 -13.83 43.87
N ALA A 209 -12.86 -13.50 44.36
CA ALA A 209 -12.31 -14.05 45.60
C ALA A 209 -13.17 -13.73 46.83
N ARG A 210 -13.81 -12.55 46.87
CA ARG A 210 -14.76 -12.19 47.96
C ARG A 210 -16.08 -12.94 47.91
N ARG A 211 -16.52 -13.44 46.75
CA ARG A 211 -17.78 -14.22 46.63
C ARG A 211 -17.61 -15.69 46.99
N LEU A 212 -16.36 -16.17 47.05
CA LEU A 212 -16.02 -17.56 47.39
C LEU A 212 -15.66 -17.73 48.89
N ARG A 213 -15.69 -16.65 49.66
CA ARG A 213 -15.62 -16.65 51.13
C ARG A 213 -17.01 -16.40 51.69
#